data_AF-A0A7X4Y7P2-F1
#
_entry.id   AF-A0A7X4Y7P2-F1
#
_cell.length_a   1.000
_cell.length_b   1.000
_cell.length_c   1.000
_cell.angle_alpha   90.00
_cell.angle_beta   90.00
_cell.angle_gamma   90.00
#
_symmetry.space_group_name_H-M   'P 1'
#
loop_
_entity.id
_entity.type
_entity.pdbx_description
1 polymer ?
#
loop_
_entity_poly.entity_id
_entity_poly.type
_entity_poly.pdbx_seq_one_letter_code
_entity_poly.pdbx_strand_id
1 'polypeptide(L)' 'MSERRFPLILSPEERKAGAPTSMPWALAERAYVVYCDRYSGGGQTLERVAQRGGFYTGEMDLFIPGWRQELGL' A
#
# COMPACT_ATOMS: atom_id res chain seq x y z
N MET A 1 10.11 -18.03 6.06
CA MET A 1 9.31 -17.77 4.85
C MET A 1 9.59 -16.33 4.47
N SER A 2 10.08 -16.03 3.25
CA SER A 2 10.30 -14.63 2.87
C SER A 2 8.96 -13.90 2.89
N GLU A 3 8.83 -12.88 3.71
CA GLU A 3 7.63 -12.05 3.75
C GLU A 3 7.46 -11.39 2.37
N ARG A 4 6.38 -11.74 1.67
CA ARG A 4 6.01 -11.10 0.41
C ARG A 4 5.84 -9.61 0.67
N ARG A 5 6.46 -8.78 -0.16
CA ARG A 5 6.41 -7.31 -0.06
C ARG A 5 5.53 -6.75 -1.16
N PHE A 6 4.77 -5.71 -0.84
CA PHE A 6 3.93 -4.98 -1.77
C PHE A 6 4.52 -3.58 -2.01
N PRO A 7 4.65 -3.13 -3.27
CA PRO A 7 5.28 -1.85 -3.58
C PRO A 7 4.45 -0.66 -3.10
N LEU A 8 5.13 0.43 -2.73
CA LEU A 8 4.53 1.72 -2.42
C LEU A 8 4.99 2.76 -3.43
N ILE A 9 4.05 3.57 -3.90
CA ILE A 9 4.35 4.73 -4.74
C ILE A 9 4.60 5.92 -3.83
N LEU A 10 5.83 6.43 -3.88
CA LEU A 10 6.31 7.55 -3.06
C LEU A 10 6.37 8.83 -3.88
N SER A 11 6.05 9.96 -3.24
CA SER A 11 6.41 11.28 -3.75
C SER A 11 7.94 11.47 -3.71
N PRO A 12 8.49 12.44 -4.47
CA PRO A 12 9.91 12.79 -4.38
C PRO A 12 10.35 13.18 -2.96
N GLU A 13 9.47 13.85 -2.21
CA GLU A 13 9.73 14.30 -0.84
C GLU A 13 9.80 13.12 0.13
N GLU A 14 8.86 12.17 0.01
CA GLU A 14 8.84 10.95 0.83
C GLU A 14 10.05 10.08 0.54
N ARG A 15 10.44 9.97 -0.74
CA ARG A 15 11.66 9.28 -1.14
C ARG A 15 12.91 9.93 -0.52
N LYS A 16 12.97 11.26 -0.49
CA LYS A 16 14.07 12.01 0.15
C LYS A 16 14.08 11.84 1.67
N ALA A 17 12.92 11.72 2.30
CA ALA A 17 12.77 11.50 3.74
C ALA A 17 13.08 10.06 4.18
N GLY A 18 13.36 9.14 3.25
CA GLY A 18 13.66 7.75 3.57
C GLY A 18 12.43 6.89 3.85
N ALA A 19 11.25 7.29 3.35
CA ALA A 19 10.04 6.49 3.46
C ALA A 19 10.23 5.11 2.79
N PRO A 20 9.60 4.05 3.32
CA PRO A 20 9.77 2.71 2.77
C PRO A 20 9.15 2.61 1.38
N THR A 21 9.87 1.98 0.46
CA THR A 21 9.42 1.73 -0.92
C THR A 21 8.48 0.53 -1.05
N SER A 22 8.26 -0.19 0.05
CA SER A 22 7.36 -1.35 0.11
C SER A 22 6.86 -1.60 1.52
N MET A 23 5.71 -2.27 1.61
CA MET A 23 5.10 -2.71 2.86
C MET A 23 4.90 -4.23 2.89
N PRO A 24 4.61 -4.84 4.04
CA PRO A 24 4.19 -6.23 4.12
C PRO A 24 2.93 -6.49 3.28
N TRP A 25 2.89 -7.63 2.57
CA TRP A 25 1.72 -7.99 1.74
C TRP A 25 0.42 -8.07 2.55
N ALA A 26 0.48 -8.55 3.79
CA ALA A 26 -0.68 -8.62 4.68
C ALA A 26 -1.32 -7.23 4.96
N LEU A 27 -0.50 -6.18 5.01
CA LEU A 27 -1.00 -4.81 5.15
C LEU A 27 -1.67 -4.34 3.84
N ALA A 28 -1.12 -4.73 2.69
CA ALA A 28 -1.71 -4.48 1.38
C ALA A 28 -3.08 -5.16 1.20
N GLU A 29 -3.23 -6.40 1.70
CA GLU A 29 -4.51 -7.12 1.67
C GLU A 29 -5.60 -6.38 2.44
N ARG A 30 -5.28 -5.86 3.62
CA ARG A 30 -6.21 -5.02 4.40
C ARG A 30 -6.60 -3.75 3.63
N ALA A 31 -5.61 -3.06 3.06
CA ALA A 31 -5.85 -1.85 2.26
C ALA A 31 -6.71 -2.15 1.02
N TYR A 32 -6.50 -3.31 0.40
CA TYR A 32 -7.21 -3.75 -0.80
C TYR A 32 -8.69 -4.03 -0.56
N VAL A 33 -9.07 -4.48 0.64
CA VAL A 33 -10.50 -4.62 1.02
C VAL A 33 -11.20 -3.26 0.96
N VAL A 34 -10.58 -2.23 1.54
CA VAL A 34 -11.12 -0.86 1.52
C VAL A 34 -11.11 -0.26 0.12
N TYR A 35 -10.05 -0.51 -0.65
CA TYR A 35 -9.98 -0.14 -2.07
C TYR A 35 -11.15 -0.73 -2.87
N CYS A 36 -11.42 -2.04 -2.72
CA CYS A 36 -12.50 -2.71 -3.44
C CYS A 36 -13.90 -2.17 -3.09
N ASP A 37 -14.12 -1.89 -1.81
CA ASP A 37 -15.37 -1.31 -1.29
C ASP A 37 -15.59 0.11 -1.86
N ARG A 38 -14.55 0.95 -1.79
CA ARG A 38 -14.63 2.36 -2.18
C ARG A 38 -14.80 2.59 -3.68
N TYR A 39 -14.16 1.77 -4.51
CA TYR A 39 -14.16 1.95 -5.96
C TYR A 39 -15.15 1.03 -6.70
N SER A 40 -16.13 0.47 -5.98
CA SER A 40 -17.24 -0.31 -6.56
C SER A 40 -16.76 -1.44 -7.48
N GLY A 41 -15.98 -2.37 -6.91
CA GLY A 41 -15.70 -3.67 -7.53
C GLY A 41 -14.42 -3.73 -8.36
N GLY A 42 -13.31 -4.06 -7.70
CA GLY A 42 -12.47 -5.22 -8.02
C GLY A 42 -12.04 -5.49 -9.47
N GLY A 43 -11.98 -4.48 -10.35
CA GLY A 43 -11.57 -4.70 -11.75
C GLY A 43 -10.13 -5.23 -11.90
N GLN A 44 -9.34 -5.20 -10.83
CA GLN A 44 -7.95 -5.66 -10.80
C GLN A 44 -7.64 -6.33 -9.47
N THR A 45 -7.00 -7.49 -9.51
CA THR A 45 -6.52 -8.20 -8.31
C THR A 45 -5.42 -7.42 -7.60
N LEU A 46 -5.16 -7.73 -6.33
CA LEU A 46 -4.06 -7.13 -5.58
C LEU A 46 -2.70 -7.35 -6.27
N GLU A 47 -2.47 -8.53 -6.86
CA GLU A 47 -1.33 -8.82 -7.73
C GLU A 47 -1.21 -7.81 -8.87
N ARG A 48 -2.32 -7.48 -9.52
CA ARG A 48 -2.32 -6.56 -10.65
C ARG A 48 -2.07 -5.12 -10.19
N VAL A 49 -2.53 -4.73 -9.01
CA VAL A 49 -2.17 -3.45 -8.39
C VAL A 49 -0.67 -3.40 -8.10
N ALA A 50 -0.10 -4.47 -7.52
CA ALA A 50 1.34 -4.56 -7.25
C ALA A 50 2.18 -4.42 -8.54
N GLN A 51 1.77 -5.06 -9.63
CA GLN A 51 2.45 -4.96 -10.93
C GLN A 51 2.44 -3.55 -11.52
N ARG A 52 1.47 -2.71 -11.14
CA ARG A 52 1.34 -1.31 -11.60
C ARG A 52 2.09 -0.31 -10.73
N GLY A 53 2.75 -0.77 -9.66
CA GLY A 53 3.50 0.07 -8.73
C GLY A 53 2.93 0.11 -7.32
N GLY A 54 1.76 -0.49 -7.09
CA GLY A 54 1.14 -0.56 -5.77
C GLY A 54 0.28 0.64 -5.41
N PHE A 55 0.20 0.95 -4.12
CA PHE A 55 -0.61 2.04 -3.57
C PHE A 55 0.25 3.27 -3.30
N TYR A 56 -0.33 4.44 -3.47
CA TYR A 56 0.27 5.67 -2.94
C TYR A 56 0.20 5.68 -1.41
N THR A 57 1.18 6.25 -0.75
CA THR A 57 1.17 6.47 0.71
C THR A 57 -0.06 7.27 1.17
N GLY A 58 -0.49 8.25 0.37
CA GLY A 58 -1.73 9.00 0.64
C GLY A 58 -3.00 8.16 0.49
N GLU A 59 -3.00 7.14 -0.39
CA GLU A 59 -4.09 6.17 -0.43
C GLU A 59 -4.08 5.29 0.83
N MET A 60 -2.88 4.88 1.28
CA MET A 60 -2.73 4.12 2.52
C MET A 60 -3.23 4.90 3.74
N ASP A 61 -3.04 6.22 3.78
CA ASP A 61 -3.58 7.07 4.85
C ASP A 61 -5.11 7.07 4.91
N LEU A 62 -5.75 6.87 3.76
CA LEU A 62 -7.19 6.77 3.65
C LEU A 62 -7.69 5.35 3.92
N PHE A 63 -6.97 4.33 3.45
CA PHE A 63 -7.40 2.93 3.54
C PHE A 63 -7.14 2.34 4.92
N ILE A 64 -5.99 2.64 5.51
CA ILE A 64 -5.57 2.15 6.83
C ILE A 64 -4.98 3.35 7.61
N PRO A 65 -5.83 4.23 8.18
CA PRO A 65 -5.35 5.30 9.04
C PRO A 65 -4.48 4.71 10.17
N GLY A 66 -3.24 5.17 10.31
CA GLY A 66 -2.29 4.66 11.30
C GLY A 66 -1.32 3.58 10.80
N TRP A 67 -1.35 3.20 9.52
CA TRP A 67 -0.46 2.18 8.97
C TRP A 67 1.03 2.49 9.14
N ARG A 68 1.41 3.77 9.20
CA ARG A 68 2.79 4.21 9.44
C ARG A 68 3.28 3.78 10.82
N GLN A 69 2.46 3.97 11.84
CA GLN A 69 2.74 3.57 13.21
C GLN A 69 2.85 2.04 13.33
N GLU A 70 2.01 1.29 12.60
CA GLU A 70 2.11 -0.18 12.54
C GLU A 70 3.46 -0.65 11.96
N LEU A 71 4.08 0.16 11.10
CA LEU A 71 5.41 -0.09 10.53
C LEU A 71 6.56 0.57 11.30
N GLY A 72 6.28 1.33 12.36
CA GLY A 72 7.29 2.06 13.13
C GLY A 72 7.90 3.26 12.40
N LEU A 73 7.14 3.91 11.50
CA LEU A 73 7.51 5.12 10.77
C LEU A 73 7.12 6.41 11.51
#